data_AF-A0A937BI80-F1
#
_entry.id   AF-A0A937BI80-F1
#
_cell.length_a   1.000
_cell.length_b   1.000
_cell.length_c   1.000
_cell.angle_alpha   90.00
_cell.angle_beta   90.00
_cell.angle_gamma   90.00
#
_symmetry.space_group_name_H-M   'P 1'
#
loop_
_entity.id
_entity.type
_entity.pdbx_description
1 polymer ?
#
loop_
_entity_poly.entity_id
_entity_poly.type
_entity_poly.pdbx_seq_one_letter_code
_entity_poly.pdbx_strand_id
1 'polypeptide(L)'
;MRVSQLGQLANQVYSLVDTKDESAAFQLAVWAITYGELDGGRYVINTTNGGFRVGPGTASSTYGDLANLWLQNLGTTGYTGNYKLTYLNDGAVNNTQDMVVFTVAPPKLSTTVPEPATLALFGLGLAGLGFSRRKFASQAR
;
A
#
# COMPACT_ATOMS: atom_id res chain seq x y z
N MET A 1 -9.19 -7.67 -2.71
CA MET A 1 -9.58 -6.25 -2.83
C MET A 1 -8.58 -5.54 -3.74
N ARG A 2 -9.05 -4.68 -4.67
CA ARG A 2 -8.22 -4.04 -5.72
C ARG A 2 -7.01 -3.27 -5.18
N VAL A 3 -7.16 -2.57 -4.06
CA VAL A 3 -6.05 -1.83 -3.38
C VAL A 3 -4.89 -2.75 -2.98
N SER A 4 -5.18 -3.94 -2.45
CA SER A 4 -4.14 -4.92 -2.11
C SER A 4 -3.39 -5.42 -3.36
N GLN A 5 -4.10 -5.54 -4.48
CA GLN A 5 -3.54 -5.98 -5.75
C GLN A 5 -2.65 -4.90 -6.38
N LEU A 6 -3.05 -3.62 -6.29
CA LEU A 6 -2.18 -2.48 -6.67
C LEU A 6 -0.91 -2.43 -5.81
N GLY A 7 -1.05 -2.66 -4.50
CA GLY A 7 0.10 -2.77 -3.60
C GLY A 7 1.03 -3.93 -3.96
N GLN A 8 0.48 -5.10 -4.30
CA GLN A 8 1.26 -6.25 -4.77
C GLN A 8 2.00 -5.94 -6.07
N LEU A 9 1.33 -5.35 -7.06
CA LEU A 9 1.94 -4.96 -8.33
C LEU A 9 3.14 -4.05 -8.07
N ALA A 10 2.94 -2.98 -7.30
CA ALA A 10 4.01 -2.03 -7.02
C ALA A 10 5.19 -2.68 -6.28
N ASN A 11 4.90 -3.47 -5.24
CA ASN A 11 5.93 -4.17 -4.47
C ASN A 11 6.71 -5.20 -5.30
N GLN A 12 6.12 -5.76 -6.36
CA GLN A 12 6.76 -6.75 -7.21
C GLN A 12 7.58 -6.12 -8.34
N VAL A 13 7.10 -5.05 -8.98
CA VAL A 13 7.70 -4.58 -10.24
C VAL A 13 8.11 -3.12 -10.28
N TYR A 14 7.60 -2.24 -9.41
CA TYR A 14 7.75 -0.78 -9.61
C TYR A 14 9.21 -0.29 -9.51
N SER A 15 10.07 -0.93 -8.71
CA SER A 15 11.51 -0.59 -8.66
C SER A 15 12.27 -0.97 -9.93
N LEU A 16 11.71 -1.84 -10.77
CA LEU A 16 12.32 -2.33 -12.00
C LEU A 16 11.87 -1.55 -13.24
N VAL A 17 10.89 -0.65 -13.11
CA VAL A 17 10.35 0.13 -14.22
C VAL A 17 11.30 1.29 -14.55
N ASP A 18 12.00 1.20 -15.68
CA ASP A 18 12.97 2.22 -16.14
C ASP A 18 12.86 2.55 -17.64
N THR A 19 12.18 1.70 -18.42
CA THR A 19 12.00 1.90 -19.86
C THR A 19 10.61 2.40 -20.22
N LYS A 20 10.46 2.89 -21.45
CA LYS A 20 9.16 3.28 -22.02
C LYS A 20 8.15 2.12 -22.03
N ASP A 21 8.62 0.90 -22.32
CA ASP A 21 7.74 -0.26 -22.46
C ASP A 21 7.31 -0.76 -21.08
N GLU A 22 8.20 -0.75 -20.10
CA GLU A 22 7.86 -1.05 -18.70
C GLU A 22 6.91 -0.01 -18.11
N SER A 23 7.13 1.28 -18.39
CA SER A 23 6.26 2.36 -17.90
C SER A 23 4.84 2.22 -18.47
N ALA A 24 4.73 1.94 -19.76
CA ALA A 24 3.44 1.68 -20.41
C ALA A 24 2.78 0.42 -19.86
N ALA A 25 3.52 -0.67 -19.70
CA ALA A 25 3.02 -1.91 -19.12
C ALA A 25 2.51 -1.71 -17.70
N PHE A 26 3.22 -0.91 -16.90
CA PHE A 26 2.87 -0.66 -15.51
C PHE A 26 1.56 0.10 -15.42
N GLN A 27 1.42 1.15 -16.24
CA GLN A 27 0.20 1.93 -16.30
C GLN A 27 -1.00 1.09 -16.78
N LEU A 28 -0.81 0.23 -17.78
CA LEU A 28 -1.86 -0.70 -18.23
C LEU A 28 -2.29 -1.65 -17.11
N ALA A 29 -1.35 -2.23 -16.38
CA ALA A 29 -1.65 -3.10 -15.25
C ALA A 29 -2.39 -2.36 -14.12
N VAL A 30 -2.02 -1.11 -13.82
CA VAL A 30 -2.74 -0.26 -12.86
C VAL A 30 -4.19 -0.05 -13.29
N TRP A 31 -4.45 0.29 -14.56
CA TRP A 31 -5.80 0.48 -15.06
C TRP A 31 -6.61 -0.81 -15.07
N ALA A 32 -6.01 -1.94 -15.46
CA ALA A 32 -6.67 -3.24 -15.43
C ALA A 32 -7.10 -3.62 -14.00
N ILE A 33 -6.24 -3.44 -13.00
CA ILE A 33 -6.59 -3.70 -11.58
C ILE A 33 -7.63 -2.71 -11.07
N THR A 34 -7.58 -1.45 -11.51
CA THR A 34 -8.48 -0.38 -11.02
C THR A 34 -9.88 -0.51 -11.60
N TYR A 35 -10.00 -0.75 -12.91
CA TYR A 35 -11.26 -0.66 -13.65
C TYR A 35 -11.66 -1.96 -14.35
N GLY A 36 -10.72 -2.86 -14.64
CA GLY A 36 -10.99 -4.10 -15.36
C GLY A 36 -11.77 -5.12 -14.54
N GLU A 37 -12.35 -6.09 -15.23
CA GLU A 37 -13.01 -7.25 -14.66
C GLU A 37 -12.06 -8.45 -14.63
N LEU A 38 -12.29 -9.38 -13.70
CA LEU A 38 -11.50 -10.60 -13.61
C LEU A 38 -11.94 -11.58 -14.71
N ASP A 39 -10.97 -12.06 -15.48
CA ASP A 39 -11.12 -13.15 -16.43
C ASP A 39 -10.34 -14.36 -15.89
N GLY A 40 -11.02 -15.47 -15.61
CA GLY A 40 -10.40 -16.63 -14.97
C GLY A 40 -9.76 -16.34 -13.59
N GLY A 41 -10.23 -15.32 -12.88
CA GLY A 41 -9.69 -14.90 -11.59
C GLY A 41 -8.46 -13.99 -11.66
N ARG A 42 -8.08 -13.53 -12.86
CA ARG A 42 -6.94 -12.63 -13.10
C ARG A 42 -7.38 -11.42 -13.91
N TYR A 43 -6.66 -10.31 -13.79
CA TYR A 43 -6.85 -9.19 -14.72
C TYR A 43 -6.07 -9.45 -16.00
N VAL A 44 -6.59 -8.98 -17.12
CA VAL A 44 -6.00 -9.19 -18.45
C VAL A 44 -6.08 -7.90 -19.26
N ILE A 45 -5.01 -7.61 -20.00
CA ILE A 45 -4.98 -6.63 -21.07
C ILE A 45 -5.46 -7.31 -22.34
N ASN A 46 -6.68 -6.99 -22.77
CA ASN A 46 -7.23 -7.46 -24.03
C ASN A 46 -8.22 -6.42 -24.61
N THR A 47 -8.89 -6.80 -25.70
CA THR A 47 -9.83 -5.93 -26.42
C THR A 47 -11.28 -6.07 -25.96
N THR A 48 -11.57 -7.05 -25.10
CA THR A 48 -12.95 -7.49 -24.79
C THR A 48 -13.31 -7.45 -23.31
N ASN A 49 -12.37 -7.17 -22.40
CA ASN A 49 -12.58 -7.18 -20.96
C ASN A 49 -13.57 -6.07 -20.55
N GLY A 50 -14.46 -6.41 -19.61
CA GLY A 50 -15.42 -5.48 -19.05
C GLY A 50 -14.74 -4.43 -18.18
N GLY A 51 -15.22 -3.19 -18.21
CA GLY A 51 -14.67 -2.07 -17.43
C GLY A 51 -13.40 -1.44 -18.01
N PHE A 52 -12.37 -2.23 -18.33
CA PHE A 52 -11.14 -1.74 -18.96
C PHE A 52 -10.71 -2.60 -20.14
N ARG A 53 -10.49 -1.97 -21.30
CA ARG A 53 -10.03 -2.62 -22.53
C ARG A 53 -9.15 -1.67 -23.33
N VAL A 54 -8.32 -2.25 -24.19
CA VAL A 54 -7.41 -1.53 -25.06
C VAL A 54 -7.67 -1.86 -26.53
N GLY A 55 -7.11 -1.09 -27.45
CA GLY A 55 -7.17 -1.41 -28.88
C GLY A 55 -6.30 -2.63 -29.23
N PRO A 56 -6.54 -3.29 -30.39
CA PRO A 56 -5.80 -4.49 -30.79
C PRO A 56 -4.28 -4.31 -30.80
N GLY A 57 -3.78 -3.17 -31.31
CA GLY A 57 -2.35 -2.90 -31.36
C GLY A 57 -1.68 -2.75 -29.99
N THR A 58 -2.43 -2.31 -28.97
CA THR A 58 -1.95 -2.27 -27.57
C THR A 58 -2.08 -3.62 -26.90
N ALA A 59 -3.13 -4.38 -27.20
CA ALA A 59 -3.29 -5.73 -26.65
C ALA A 59 -2.16 -6.67 -27.09
N SER A 60 -1.66 -6.53 -28.32
CA SER A 60 -0.58 -7.35 -28.89
C SER A 60 0.79 -6.66 -28.89
N SER A 61 0.97 -5.57 -28.15
CA SER A 61 2.27 -4.90 -28.06
C SER A 61 3.15 -5.55 -26.99
N THR A 62 4.46 -5.29 -27.05
CA THR A 62 5.41 -5.71 -26.01
C THR A 62 4.99 -5.26 -24.62
N TYR A 63 4.45 -4.04 -24.48
CA TYR A 63 4.00 -3.51 -23.20
C TYR A 63 2.64 -4.07 -22.75
N GLY A 64 1.76 -4.47 -23.69
CA GLY A 64 0.54 -5.21 -23.38
C GLY A 64 0.84 -6.63 -22.86
N ASP A 65 1.78 -7.32 -23.52
CA ASP A 65 2.25 -8.65 -23.11
C ASP A 65 2.95 -8.61 -21.75
N LEU A 66 3.81 -7.61 -21.53
CA LEU A 66 4.50 -7.42 -20.25
C LEU A 66 3.52 -7.11 -19.11
N ALA A 67 2.51 -6.29 -19.35
CA ALA A 67 1.45 -6.04 -18.37
C ALA A 67 0.70 -7.32 -18.03
N ASN A 68 0.32 -8.12 -19.04
CA ASN A 68 -0.29 -9.43 -18.82
C ASN A 68 0.61 -10.35 -18.00
N LEU A 69 1.91 -10.42 -18.30
CA LEU A 69 2.87 -11.22 -17.53
C LEU A 69 2.85 -10.83 -16.04
N TRP A 70 2.86 -9.54 -15.71
CA TRP A 70 2.80 -9.08 -14.32
C TRP A 70 1.46 -9.37 -13.66
N LEU A 71 0.34 -9.16 -14.35
CA LEU A 71 -1.01 -9.42 -13.83
C LEU A 71 -1.24 -10.91 -13.56
N GLN A 72 -0.69 -11.80 -14.39
CA GLN A 72 -0.80 -13.26 -14.20
C GLN A 72 0.04 -13.75 -13.01
N ASN A 73 1.18 -13.10 -12.74
CA ASN A 73 2.08 -13.42 -11.62
C ASN A 73 1.82 -12.58 -10.36
N LEU A 74 0.69 -11.86 -10.32
CA LEU A 74 0.35 -11.02 -9.20
C LEU A 74 0.24 -11.84 -7.92
N GLY A 75 1.01 -11.44 -6.90
CA GLY A 75 1.09 -12.11 -5.61
C GLY A 75 1.90 -13.41 -5.57
N THR A 76 2.52 -13.85 -6.68
CA THR A 76 3.38 -15.05 -6.71
C THR A 76 4.88 -14.73 -6.81
N THR A 77 5.23 -13.60 -7.45
CA THR A 77 6.61 -13.10 -7.53
C THR A 77 7.09 -12.50 -6.21
N GLY A 78 8.39 -12.60 -5.92
CA GLY A 78 9.02 -11.93 -4.78
C GLY A 78 8.91 -10.40 -4.84
N TYR A 79 8.89 -9.76 -3.68
CA TYR A 79 8.84 -8.30 -3.60
C TYR A 79 10.23 -7.69 -3.80
N THR A 80 10.31 -6.71 -4.68
CA THR A 80 11.49 -5.92 -5.02
C THR A 80 11.49 -4.55 -4.34
N GLY A 81 10.39 -4.20 -3.65
CA GLY A 81 10.26 -2.98 -2.87
C GLY A 81 9.07 -3.02 -1.91
N ASN A 82 8.92 -1.93 -1.15
CA ASN A 82 7.78 -1.69 -0.28
C ASN A 82 7.24 -0.30 -0.58
N TYR A 83 6.02 -0.23 -1.12
CA TYR A 83 5.42 0.99 -1.61
C TYR A 83 4.12 1.30 -0.90
N LYS A 84 3.92 2.59 -0.65
CA LYS A 84 2.66 3.16 -0.20
C LYS A 84 1.85 3.59 -1.41
N LEU A 85 0.56 3.26 -1.38
CA LEU A 85 -0.42 3.70 -2.36
C LEU A 85 -1.13 4.98 -1.90
N THR A 86 -1.26 5.95 -2.79
CA THR A 86 -2.18 7.08 -2.63
C THR A 86 -3.09 7.14 -3.84
N TYR A 87 -4.40 7.16 -3.61
CA TYR A 87 -5.41 7.27 -4.66
C TYR A 87 -5.99 8.69 -4.63
N LEU A 88 -5.88 9.39 -5.75
CA LEU A 88 -6.42 10.73 -5.94
C LEU A 88 -7.59 10.63 -6.91
N ASN A 89 -8.79 10.97 -6.44
CA ASN A 89 -10.03 10.89 -7.21
C ASN A 89 -10.87 12.15 -6.96
N ASP A 90 -11.55 12.60 -8.01
CA ASP A 90 -12.35 13.84 -8.05
C ASP A 90 -13.82 13.64 -7.61
N GLY A 91 -14.07 12.54 -6.91
CA GLY A 91 -15.37 12.14 -6.41
C GLY A 91 -16.42 12.03 -7.52
N ALA A 92 -17.57 12.64 -7.27
CA ALA A 92 -18.69 12.62 -8.20
C ALA A 92 -18.56 13.63 -9.36
N VAL A 93 -17.55 14.49 -9.32
CA VAL A 93 -17.38 15.58 -10.30
C VAL A 93 -16.89 15.03 -11.65
N ASN A 94 -16.12 13.92 -11.65
CA ASN A 94 -15.69 13.15 -12.83
C ASN A 94 -15.09 14.00 -13.98
N ASN A 95 -14.50 15.15 -13.67
CA ASN A 95 -13.96 16.08 -14.68
C ASN A 95 -12.44 15.94 -14.85
N THR A 96 -11.80 15.14 -14.00
CA THR A 96 -10.36 14.91 -14.02
C THR A 96 -10.03 13.42 -14.05
N GLN A 97 -8.81 13.10 -14.44
CA GLN A 97 -8.32 11.73 -14.41
C GLN A 97 -7.92 11.35 -12.98
N ASP A 98 -8.49 10.26 -12.48
CA ASP A 98 -8.05 9.65 -11.22
C ASP A 98 -6.61 9.15 -11.33
N MET A 99 -5.80 9.43 -10.31
CA MET A 99 -4.38 9.08 -10.28
C MET A 99 -4.06 8.13 -9.14
N VAL A 100 -3.25 7.13 -9.45
CA VAL A 100 -2.66 6.21 -8.48
C VAL A 100 -1.18 6.56 -8.34
N VAL A 101 -0.77 6.95 -7.13
CA VAL A 101 0.61 7.34 -6.82
C VAL A 101 1.24 6.29 -5.93
N PHE A 102 2.44 5.85 -6.32
CA PHE A 102 3.26 4.92 -5.55
C PHE A 102 4.48 5.66 -5.02
N THR A 103 4.69 5.63 -3.71
CA THR A 103 5.90 6.19 -3.08
C THR A 103 6.58 5.12 -2.24
N VAL A 104 7.90 5.21 -2.12
CA VAL A 104 8.66 4.29 -1.25
C VAL A 104 8.11 4.43 0.17
N ALA A 105 7.63 3.32 0.72
CA ALA A 105 7.21 3.30 2.10
C ALA A 105 8.46 3.52 2.97
N PRO A 106 8.40 4.37 4.00
CA PRO A 106 9.53 4.51 4.91
C PRO A 106 9.89 3.13 5.46
N PRO A 107 11.20 2.82 5.60
CA PRO A 107 11.59 1.57 6.23
C PRO A 107 10.85 1.46 7.55
N LYS A 108 10.26 0.29 7.80
CA LYS A 108 9.55 0.02 9.05
C LYS A 108 10.61 0.03 10.15
N LEU A 109 10.93 1.22 10.66
CA LEU A 109 11.78 1.40 11.82
C LEU A 109 11.04 0.72 12.95
N SER A 110 11.46 -0.49 13.28
CA SER A 110 11.02 -1.21 14.47
C SER A 110 11.70 -0.57 15.68
N THR A 111 11.57 0.75 15.83
CA THR A 111 11.89 1.41 17.08
C THR A 111 10.74 1.03 17.99
N THR A 112 10.93 -0.02 18.77
CA THR A 112 10.19 -0.22 20.02
C THR A 112 10.34 1.09 20.77
N VAL A 113 9.35 1.97 20.66
CA VAL A 113 9.29 3.18 21.45
C VAL A 113 9.24 2.67 22.89
N PRO A 114 10.30 2.86 23.69
CA PRO A 114 10.25 2.46 25.09
C PRO A 114 9.02 3.14 25.67
N GLU A 115 8.16 2.36 26.34
CA GLU A 115 6.92 2.88 26.91
C GLU A 115 7.22 4.21 27.61
N PRO A 116 6.46 5.27 27.30
CA PRO A 116 6.82 6.60 27.76
C PRO A 116 7.00 6.57 29.28
N ALA A 117 8.05 7.24 29.76
CA ALA A 117 8.40 7.32 31.18
C ALA A 117 7.22 7.80 32.06
N THR A 118 6.12 8.25 31.46
CA THR A 118 4.81 8.45 32.08
C THR A 118 4.34 7.26 32.90
N LEU A 119 4.54 6.00 32.49
CA LEU A 119 4.14 4.85 33.32
C LEU A 119 5.01 4.70 34.56
N ALA A 120 6.32 4.90 34.42
CA ALA A 120 7.25 4.93 35.54
C ALA A 120 6.94 6.11 36.48
N LEU A 121 6.71 7.32 35.95
CA LEU A 121 6.35 8.50 36.73
C LEU A 121 4.99 8.35 37.43
N PHE A 122 4.01 7.75 36.75
CA PHE A 122 2.71 7.47 37.34
C PHE A 122 2.83 6.47 38.49
N GLY A 123 3.59 5.39 38.30
CA GLY A 123 3.89 4.42 39.36
C GLY A 123 4.64 5.04 40.54
N LEU A 124 5.67 5.85 40.27
CA LEU A 124 6.44 6.56 41.30
C LEU A 124 5.59 7.60 42.03
N GLY A 125 4.71 8.31 41.33
CA GLY A 125 3.76 9.25 41.92
C GLY A 125 2.78 8.57 42.88
N LEU A 126 2.22 7.42 42.49
CA LEU A 126 1.35 6.61 43.34
C LEU A 126 2.10 6.04 44.55
N ALA A 127 3.32 5.53 44.35
CA ALA A 127 4.16 5.05 45.45
C ALA A 127 4.47 6.17 46.45
N GLY A 128 4.86 7.36 45.96
CA GLY A 128 5.12 8.54 46.78
C GLY A 128 3.91 8.96 47.62
N LEU A 129 2.71 8.95 47.04
CA LEU A 129 1.45 9.22 47.75
C LEU A 129 1.09 8.11 48.77
N GLY A 130 1.41 6.86 48.48
CA GLY A 130 1.21 5.74 49.41
C GLY A 130 2.12 5.82 50.64
N PHE A 131 3.38 6.20 50.46
CA PHE A 131 4.34 6.36 51.56
C PHE A 131 4.08 7.62 52.41
N SER A 132 3.57 8.70 51.82
CA SER A 132 3.28 9.93 52.56
C SER A 132 2.18 9.72 53.63
N ARG A 133 1.15 8.91 53.34
CA ARG A 133 0.08 8.58 54.29
C ARG A 133 0.55 7.83 55.54
N ARG A 134 1.63 7.04 55.45
CA ARG A 134 2.16 6.27 56.59
C ARG A 134 2.91 7.15 57.60
N LYS A 135 3.54 8.24 57.16
CA LYS A 135 4.24 9.17 58.06
C LYS A 135 3.28 9.99 58.93
N PHE A 136 2.12 10.38 58.40
CA PHE A 136 1.12 11.12 59.18
C PHE A 136 0.41 10.26 60.25
N ALA A 137 0.25 8.96 60.02
CA ALA A 137 -0.31 8.04 61.03
C ALA A 137 0.67 7.75 62.19
N SER A 138 1.98 7.89 61.96
CA SER A 138 3.02 7.66 62.98
C SER A 138 3.22 8.85 63.94
N GLN A 139 2.79 10.06 63.59
CA GLN A 139 2.90 11.24 64.46
C GLN A 139 1.64 11.51 65.31
N ALA A 140 0.62 10.65 65.21
CA ALA A 140 -0.62 10.77 65.98
C ALA A 140 -0.71 9.77 67.16
N ARG A 141 0.43 9.27 67.66
CA ARG A 141 0.53 8.42 68.86
C ARG A 141 1.52 9.00 69.85
#